data_AF-A0A7Z7FL40-F1
#
_entry.id   AF-A0A7Z7FL40-F1
#
_cell.length_a   1.000
_cell.length_b   1.000
_cell.length_c   1.000
_cell.angle_alpha   90.00
_cell.angle_beta   90.00
_cell.angle_gamma   90.00
#
_symmetry.space_group_name_H-M   'P 1'
#
loop_
_entity.id
_entity.type
_entity.pdbx_description
1 polymer ?
#
loop_
_entity_poly.entity_id
_entity_poly.type
_entity_poly.pdbx_seq_one_letter_code
_entity_poly.pdbx_strand_id
1 'polypeptide(L)'
;MCAICNFKIEFSVSHPLALSVAVATRNAIDAGLIGELDIGDGPLSAARKRMSAVDTLNLLQAKIEASLTTAELLGLPDFYVLLIEDDTWGFFHPTTDGFDPNIVPEMPDVTTTDELKRSNVVITSEAALRAWLHGAFDIENALRDSIFVIDAPSGYHTSLMQMFVTAGSVAVSGA
;
A
#
# COMPACT_ATOMS: atom_id res chain seq x y z
N MET A 1 -8.78 11.80 34.12
CA MET A 1 -9.88 10.80 34.01
C MET A 1 -11.12 11.57 33.58
N CYS A 2 -11.72 11.49 32.39
CA CYS A 2 -11.42 11.00 31.02
C CYS A 2 -12.23 11.97 30.10
N ALA A 3 -12.06 12.08 28.77
CA ALA A 3 -12.83 11.19 27.88
C ALA A 3 -12.49 11.30 26.38
N ILE A 4 -11.80 12.34 25.89
CA ILE A 4 -11.53 12.49 24.46
C ILE A 4 -10.15 13.13 24.32
N CYS A 5 -9.12 12.29 24.24
CA CYS A 5 -7.83 12.71 23.74
C CYS A 5 -8.03 13.16 22.28
N ASN A 6 -7.45 14.31 21.94
CA ASN A 6 -7.50 14.93 20.63
C ASN A 6 -6.82 14.03 19.58
N PHE A 7 -7.49 12.95 19.16
CA PHE A 7 -7.08 12.14 18.03
C PHE A 7 -7.45 12.92 16.77
N LYS A 8 -6.53 13.77 16.30
CA LYS A 8 -6.60 14.33 14.95
C LYS A 8 -6.30 13.21 13.96
N ILE A 9 -7.29 12.35 13.80
CA ILE A 9 -7.32 11.32 12.78
C ILE A 9 -7.82 12.01 11.51
N GLU A 10 -6.89 12.38 10.63
CA GLU A 10 -7.19 12.78 9.26
C GLU A 10 -7.02 11.54 8.39
N PHE A 11 -8.08 10.75 8.22
CA PHE A 11 -8.11 9.70 7.18
C PHE A 11 -8.84 10.27 5.98
N SER A 12 -8.19 10.27 4.82
CA SER A 12 -8.93 10.49 3.58
C SER A 12 -9.74 9.24 3.27
N VAL A 13 -11.03 9.41 2.99
CA VAL A 13 -11.96 8.31 2.67
C VAL A 13 -12.11 8.22 1.15
N SER A 14 -10.99 8.08 0.47
CA SER A 14 -10.93 7.97 -0.99
C SER A 14 -11.24 6.55 -1.47
N HIS A 15 -11.31 5.62 -0.53
CA HIS A 15 -11.70 4.24 -0.75
C HIS A 15 -12.60 3.75 0.39
N PRO A 16 -13.71 3.03 0.12
CA PRO A 16 -14.60 2.51 1.16
C PRO A 16 -13.91 1.66 2.24
N LEU A 17 -12.84 0.95 1.85
CA LEU A 17 -12.06 0.07 2.73
C LEU A 17 -10.92 0.79 3.49
N ALA A 18 -10.71 2.10 3.27
CA ALA A 18 -9.65 2.84 3.95
C ALA A 18 -9.83 2.85 5.48
N LEU A 19 -11.08 2.93 5.97
CA LEU A 19 -11.35 2.96 7.40
C LEU A 19 -11.04 1.64 8.10
N SER A 20 -11.29 0.48 7.47
CA SER A 20 -10.93 -0.82 8.06
C SER A 20 -9.41 -0.97 8.16
N VAL A 21 -8.68 -0.55 7.13
CA VAL A 21 -7.21 -0.53 7.12
C VAL A 21 -6.66 0.40 8.19
N ALA A 22 -7.27 1.56 8.37
CA ALA A 22 -6.90 2.52 9.40
C ALA A 22 -7.03 1.94 10.81
N VAL A 23 -8.16 1.29 11.10
CA VAL A 23 -8.39 0.64 12.40
C VAL A 23 -7.42 -0.52 12.62
N ALA A 24 -7.22 -1.37 11.61
CA ALA A 24 -6.26 -2.47 11.69
C ALA A 24 -4.82 -1.98 11.92
N THR A 25 -4.40 -0.95 11.19
CA THR A 25 -3.08 -0.32 11.37
C THR A 25 -2.92 0.20 12.80
N ARG A 26 -3.93 0.91 13.33
CA ARG A 26 -3.85 1.43 14.70
C ARG A 26 -3.72 0.31 15.73
N ASN A 27 -4.50 -0.77 15.58
CA ASN A 27 -4.40 -1.93 16.46
C ASN A 27 -3.01 -2.59 16.38
N ALA A 28 -2.43 -2.68 15.19
CA ALA A 28 -1.09 -3.23 14.98
C ALA A 28 0.01 -2.34 15.60
N ILE A 29 -0.15 -1.01 15.55
CA ILE A 29 0.73 -0.07 16.25
C ILE A 29 0.63 -0.26 17.77
N ASP A 30 -0.59 -0.30 18.30
CA ASP A 30 -0.83 -0.47 19.74
C ASP A 30 -0.30 -1.83 20.24
N ALA A 31 -0.29 -2.85 19.38
CA ALA A 31 0.30 -4.17 19.63
C ALA A 31 1.84 -4.22 19.43
N GLY A 32 2.47 -3.14 18.95
CA GLY A 32 3.90 -3.07 18.68
C GLY A 32 4.38 -3.82 17.43
N LEU A 33 3.46 -4.22 16.54
CA LEU A 33 3.77 -4.90 15.27
C LEU A 33 4.24 -3.91 14.18
N ILE A 34 3.72 -2.68 14.23
CA ILE A 34 4.07 -1.59 13.31
C ILE A 34 4.56 -0.39 14.14
N GLY A 35 5.62 0.26 13.69
CA GLY A 35 6.10 1.51 14.30
C GLY A 35 5.25 2.71 13.89
N GLU A 36 5.11 3.70 14.77
CA GLU A 36 4.51 4.99 14.39
C GLU A 36 5.41 5.73 13.39
N LEU A 37 4.78 6.41 12.42
CA LEU A 37 5.49 7.31 11.52
C LEU A 37 5.82 8.61 12.25
N ASP A 38 7.10 8.80 12.57
CA ASP A 38 7.58 10.08 13.10
C ASP A 38 7.77 11.09 11.97
N ILE A 39 6.65 11.64 11.49
CA ILE A 39 6.66 12.77 10.56
C ILE A 39 6.30 14.01 11.36
N GLY A 40 7.34 14.59 11.98
CA GLY A 40 7.21 15.70 12.93
C GLY A 40 6.30 16.84 12.46
N ASP A 41 5.67 17.50 13.43
CA ASP A 41 4.73 18.59 13.20
C ASP A 41 5.39 19.88 12.69
N GLY A 42 4.59 20.78 12.11
CA GLY A 42 5.00 22.13 11.73
C GLY A 42 4.55 22.58 10.34
N PRO A 43 4.95 23.79 9.89
CA PRO A 43 4.44 24.42 8.67
C PRO A 43 4.64 23.64 7.36
N LEU A 44 5.55 22.67 7.34
CA LEU A 44 5.86 21.83 6.18
C LEU A 44 5.52 20.35 6.38
N SER A 45 4.74 20.01 7.41
CA SER A 45 4.41 18.62 7.72
C SER A 45 3.70 17.91 6.57
N ALA A 46 2.73 18.56 5.92
CA ALA A 46 2.02 17.99 4.77
C ALA A 46 2.95 17.69 3.58
N ALA A 47 3.90 18.59 3.28
CA ALA A 47 4.87 18.36 2.21
C ALA A 47 5.82 17.20 2.54
N ARG A 48 6.28 17.10 3.80
CA ARG A 48 7.12 15.98 4.26
C ARG A 48 6.38 14.65 4.22
N LYS A 49 5.10 14.61 4.62
CA LYS A 49 4.25 13.41 4.53
C LYS A 49 4.17 12.91 3.10
N ARG A 50 3.84 13.80 2.16
CA ARG A 50 3.76 13.45 0.74
C ARG A 50 5.09 12.94 0.17
N MET A 51 6.21 13.57 0.52
CA MET A 51 7.53 13.08 0.12
C MET A 51 7.81 11.69 0.69
N SER A 52 7.50 11.47 1.97
CA SER A 52 7.66 10.19 2.66
C SER A 52 6.84 9.07 2.01
N ALA A 53 5.60 9.37 1.63
CA ALA A 53 4.70 8.46 0.93
C ALA A 53 5.25 8.10 -0.46
N VAL A 54 5.68 9.09 -1.25
CA VAL A 54 6.29 8.88 -2.58
C VAL A 54 7.55 8.04 -2.49
N ASP A 55 8.44 8.32 -1.53
CA ASP A 55 9.65 7.53 -1.32
C ASP A 55 9.30 6.07 -0.97
N THR A 56 8.27 5.86 -0.15
CA THR A 56 7.81 4.51 0.21
C THR A 56 7.25 3.75 -1.00
N LEU A 57 6.51 4.43 -1.89
CA LEU A 57 6.00 3.83 -3.13
C LEU A 57 7.12 3.50 -4.12
N ASN A 58 8.15 4.35 -4.22
CA ASN A 58 9.34 4.06 -5.02
C ASN A 58 10.10 2.84 -4.49
N LEU A 59 10.20 2.69 -3.16
CA LEU A 59 10.78 1.49 -2.54
C LEU A 59 9.96 0.24 -2.83
N LEU A 60 8.63 0.33 -2.80
CA LEU A 60 7.74 -0.75 -3.22
C LEU A 60 7.98 -1.13 -4.69
N GLN A 61 8.04 -0.15 -5.58
CA GLN A 61 8.33 -0.36 -7.00
C GLN A 61 9.63 -1.14 -7.18
N ALA A 62 10.73 -0.62 -6.62
CA ALA A 62 12.05 -1.24 -6.71
C ALA A 62 12.07 -2.66 -6.12
N LYS A 63 11.34 -2.88 -5.01
CA LYS A 63 11.24 -4.20 -4.39
C LYS A 63 10.54 -5.21 -5.31
N ILE A 64 9.44 -4.82 -5.96
CA ILE A 64 8.71 -5.70 -6.88
C ILE A 64 9.57 -5.98 -8.12
N GLU A 65 10.13 -4.95 -8.75
CA GLU A 65 10.98 -5.09 -9.95
C GLU A 65 12.22 -5.95 -9.69
N ALA A 66 12.81 -5.88 -8.49
CA ALA A 66 13.95 -6.72 -8.12
C ALA A 66 13.57 -8.18 -7.81
N SER A 67 12.29 -8.46 -7.55
CA SER A 67 11.83 -9.78 -7.07
C SER A 67 11.14 -10.60 -8.16
N LEU A 68 10.56 -9.95 -9.18
CA LEU A 68 9.82 -10.60 -10.26
C LEU A 68 10.67 -10.64 -11.53
N THR A 69 10.52 -11.70 -12.31
CA THR A 69 11.02 -11.73 -13.69
C THR A 69 10.19 -10.81 -14.59
N THR A 70 10.73 -10.37 -15.72
CA THR A 70 9.99 -9.55 -16.70
C THR A 70 8.68 -10.20 -17.14
N ALA A 71 8.66 -11.53 -17.29
CA ALA A 71 7.45 -12.26 -17.69
C ALA A 71 6.38 -12.25 -16.58
N GLU A 72 6.79 -12.37 -15.31
CA GLU A 72 5.86 -12.26 -14.17
C GLU A 72 5.34 -10.83 -14.01
N LEU A 73 6.21 -9.83 -14.18
CA LEU A 73 5.84 -8.42 -14.12
C LEU A 73 4.79 -8.07 -15.19
N LEU A 74 5.01 -8.46 -16.45
CA LEU A 74 4.07 -8.27 -17.56
C LEU A 74 2.75 -9.05 -17.38
N GLY A 75 2.73 -10.06 -16.51
CA GLY A 75 1.52 -10.81 -16.16
C GLY A 75 0.65 -10.11 -15.11
N LEU A 76 1.14 -9.04 -14.48
CA LEU A 76 0.37 -8.27 -13.51
C LEU A 76 -0.66 -7.39 -14.22
N PRO A 77 -1.84 -7.16 -13.59
CA PRO A 77 -2.75 -6.13 -14.05
C PRO A 77 -2.19 -4.74 -13.71
N ASP A 78 -2.73 -3.70 -14.35
CA ASP A 78 -2.57 -2.34 -13.84
C ASP A 78 -3.25 -2.24 -12.47
N PHE A 79 -2.58 -1.58 -11.52
CA PHE A 79 -3.12 -1.42 -10.17
C PHE A 79 -2.70 -0.11 -9.52
N TYR A 80 -3.48 0.27 -8.51
CA TYR A 80 -3.21 1.39 -7.65
C TYR A 80 -2.81 0.92 -6.26
N VAL A 81 -1.98 1.71 -5.59
CA VAL A 81 -1.71 1.58 -4.15
C VAL A 81 -2.18 2.87 -3.48
N LEU A 82 -3.09 2.75 -2.53
CA LEU A 82 -3.54 3.85 -1.68
C LEU A 82 -2.84 3.77 -0.33
N LEU A 83 -2.09 4.82 0.01
CA LEU A 83 -1.58 5.09 1.36
C LEU A 83 -2.56 6.00 2.10
N ILE A 84 -3.17 5.47 3.15
CA ILE A 84 -4.34 6.09 3.80
C ILE A 84 -4.04 7.32 4.68
N GLU A 85 -2.79 7.52 5.10
CA GLU A 85 -2.40 8.61 6.01
C GLU A 85 -2.50 10.00 5.37
N ASP A 86 -2.22 10.10 4.08
CA ASP A 86 -2.18 11.37 3.35
C ASP A 86 -2.90 11.33 2.00
N ASP A 87 -3.65 10.24 1.74
CA ASP A 87 -4.37 10.02 0.48
C ASP A 87 -3.45 9.94 -0.74
N THR A 88 -2.23 9.41 -0.56
CA THR A 88 -1.30 9.25 -1.66
C THR A 88 -1.63 8.01 -2.46
N TRP A 89 -1.89 8.22 -3.74
CA TRP A 89 -2.11 7.18 -4.74
C TRP A 89 -0.84 6.97 -5.56
N GLY A 90 -0.34 5.74 -5.58
CA GLY A 90 0.62 5.26 -6.57
C GLY A 90 -0.11 4.47 -7.65
N PHE A 91 0.28 4.63 -8.91
CA PHE A 91 -0.21 3.82 -10.01
C PHE A 91 0.94 3.04 -10.64
N PHE A 92 0.67 1.77 -10.94
CA PHE A 92 1.67 0.82 -11.40
C PHE A 92 1.19 0.19 -12.70
N HIS A 93 1.88 0.53 -13.79
CA HIS A 93 1.67 -0.04 -15.12
C HIS A 93 2.89 -0.88 -15.52
N PRO A 94 2.78 -2.22 -15.55
CA PRO A 94 3.88 -3.08 -15.92
C PRO A 94 4.29 -2.93 -17.39
N THR A 95 5.59 -2.84 -17.63
CA THR A 95 6.20 -2.79 -18.95
C THR A 95 7.36 -3.79 -19.04
N THR A 96 7.97 -3.89 -20.22
CA THR A 96 9.17 -4.72 -20.42
C THR A 96 10.38 -4.26 -19.62
N ASP A 97 10.41 -2.98 -19.22
CA ASP A 97 11.55 -2.33 -18.54
C ASP A 97 11.27 -2.03 -17.06
N GLY A 98 10.22 -2.64 -16.47
CA GLY A 98 9.74 -2.32 -15.12
C GLY A 98 8.39 -1.61 -15.16
N PHE A 99 8.07 -0.81 -14.16
CA PHE A 99 6.84 0.01 -14.17
C PHE A 99 7.06 1.33 -14.93
N ASP A 100 6.07 1.76 -15.73
CA ASP A 100 6.17 3.00 -16.52
C ASP A 100 6.22 4.24 -15.62
N PRO A 101 7.33 5.01 -15.59
CA PRO A 101 7.42 6.22 -14.77
C PRO A 101 6.75 7.45 -15.40
N ASN A 102 6.40 7.39 -16.69
CA ASN A 102 5.84 8.51 -17.45
C ASN A 102 4.34 8.39 -17.68
N ILE A 103 3.71 7.32 -17.17
CA ILE A 103 2.28 7.13 -17.34
C ILE A 103 1.49 8.19 -16.56
N VAL A 104 0.43 8.69 -17.18
CA VAL A 104 -0.53 9.60 -16.54
C VAL A 104 -1.81 8.80 -16.32
N PRO A 105 -2.06 8.29 -15.11
CA PRO A 105 -3.25 7.49 -14.84
C PRO A 105 -4.51 8.35 -14.79
N GLU A 106 -5.65 7.70 -15.05
CA GLU A 106 -6.95 8.26 -14.70
C GLU A 106 -7.20 8.09 -13.19
N MET A 107 -8.24 8.75 -12.67
CA MET A 107 -8.63 8.55 -11.27
C MET A 107 -9.22 7.14 -11.12
N PRO A 108 -8.87 6.38 -10.06
CA PRO A 108 -9.37 5.01 -9.90
C PRO A 108 -10.89 5.01 -9.72
N ASP A 109 -11.58 4.17 -10.50
CA ASP A 109 -13.02 3.93 -10.33
C ASP A 109 -13.24 2.79 -9.32
N VAL A 110 -13.59 3.21 -8.11
CA VAL A 110 -13.85 2.34 -6.95
C VAL A 110 -15.35 2.23 -6.65
N THR A 111 -16.19 2.88 -7.47
CA THR A 111 -17.64 3.01 -7.24
C THR A 111 -18.47 2.21 -8.22
N THR A 112 -17.90 1.88 -9.39
CA THR A 112 -18.56 1.04 -10.38
C THR A 112 -18.88 -0.35 -9.83
N THR A 113 -20.04 -0.88 -10.23
CA THR A 113 -20.48 -2.25 -9.93
C THR A 113 -20.09 -3.23 -11.04
N ASP A 114 -19.54 -2.73 -12.16
CA ASP A 114 -19.00 -3.54 -13.24
C ASP A 114 -17.57 -3.97 -12.88
N GLU A 115 -17.40 -5.22 -12.47
CA GLU A 115 -16.12 -5.77 -12.02
C GLU A 115 -15.01 -5.62 -13.07
N LEU A 116 -15.34 -5.65 -14.37
CA LEU A 116 -14.34 -5.53 -15.44
C LEU A 116 -13.82 -4.09 -15.60
N LYS A 117 -14.54 -3.10 -15.09
CA LYS A 117 -14.16 -1.69 -15.13
C LYS A 117 -13.62 -1.18 -13.80
N ARG A 118 -13.81 -1.95 -12.74
CA ARG A 118 -13.37 -1.56 -11.40
C ARG A 118 -11.84 -1.57 -11.35
N SER A 119 -11.26 -0.49 -10.84
CA SER A 119 -9.82 -0.38 -10.68
C SER A 119 -9.32 -1.38 -9.65
N ASN A 120 -8.14 -1.97 -9.88
CA ASN A 120 -7.48 -2.84 -8.91
C ASN A 120 -6.75 -1.97 -7.89
N VAL A 121 -7.10 -2.08 -6.61
CA VAL A 121 -6.53 -1.21 -5.58
C VAL A 121 -5.99 -2.04 -4.43
N VAL A 122 -4.74 -1.76 -4.05
CA VAL A 122 -4.15 -2.20 -2.79
C VAL A 122 -4.25 -1.05 -1.81
N ILE A 123 -4.91 -1.27 -0.67
CA ILE A 123 -5.09 -0.27 0.38
C ILE A 123 -4.23 -0.68 1.58
N THR A 124 -3.37 0.21 2.04
CA THR A 124 -2.52 0.02 3.22
C THR A 124 -2.20 1.36 3.86
N SER A 125 -1.64 1.35 5.06
CA SER A 125 -0.92 2.50 5.61
C SER A 125 0.52 2.55 5.10
N GLU A 126 1.10 3.75 4.99
CA GLU A 126 2.54 3.95 4.76
C GLU A 126 3.34 3.25 5.87
N ALA A 127 2.88 3.34 7.13
CA ALA A 127 3.51 2.68 8.26
C ALA A 127 3.59 1.14 8.07
N ALA A 128 2.48 0.53 7.69
CA ALA A 128 2.43 -0.90 7.41
C ALA A 128 3.28 -1.28 6.19
N LEU A 129 3.23 -0.48 5.12
CA LEU A 129 4.01 -0.75 3.91
C LEU A 129 5.51 -0.74 4.22
N ARG A 130 5.97 0.25 5.00
CA ARG A 130 7.36 0.30 5.47
C ARG A 130 7.70 -0.91 6.35
N ALA A 131 6.84 -1.28 7.29
CA ALA A 131 7.09 -2.45 8.13
C ALA A 131 7.22 -3.74 7.30
N TRP A 132 6.34 -3.93 6.30
CA TRP A 132 6.42 -5.05 5.36
C TRP A 132 7.71 -5.00 4.50
N LEU A 133 8.09 -3.83 3.97
CA LEU A 133 9.32 -3.66 3.20
C LEU A 133 10.58 -4.04 4.00
N HIS A 134 10.55 -3.86 5.33
CA HIS A 134 11.61 -4.26 6.25
C HIS A 134 11.48 -5.71 6.76
N GLY A 135 10.48 -6.47 6.30
CA GLY A 135 10.26 -7.87 6.69
C GLY A 135 9.71 -8.05 8.10
N ALA A 136 9.02 -7.05 8.66
CA ALA A 136 8.45 -7.14 10.01
C ALA A 136 7.31 -8.18 10.11
N PHE A 137 6.60 -8.42 9.00
CA PHE A 137 5.55 -9.43 8.90
C PHE A 137 5.39 -9.92 7.46
N ASP A 138 4.78 -11.09 7.30
CA ASP A 138 4.38 -11.61 6.00
C ASP A 138 3.08 -10.97 5.48
N ILE A 139 2.92 -10.92 4.15
CA ILE A 139 1.75 -10.31 3.53
C ILE A 139 0.46 -11.10 3.83
N GLU A 140 0.55 -12.40 4.05
CA GLU A 140 -0.62 -13.26 4.27
C GLU A 140 -1.32 -12.93 5.59
N ASN A 141 -0.54 -12.71 6.66
CA ASN A 141 -1.03 -12.22 7.94
C ASN A 141 -1.51 -10.78 7.83
N ALA A 142 -0.81 -9.93 7.08
CA ALA A 142 -1.23 -8.55 6.87
C ALA A 142 -2.60 -8.46 6.17
N LEU A 143 -2.87 -9.32 5.19
CA LEU A 143 -4.17 -9.44 4.52
C LEU A 143 -5.23 -10.02 5.45
N ARG A 144 -4.90 -11.07 6.22
CA ARG A 144 -5.81 -11.67 7.21
C ARG A 144 -6.27 -10.66 8.26
N ASP A 145 -5.35 -9.83 8.74
CA ASP A 145 -5.58 -8.85 9.79
C ASP A 145 -6.07 -7.50 9.24
N SER A 146 -6.32 -7.41 7.93
CA SER A 146 -6.77 -6.19 7.22
C SER A 146 -5.81 -5.00 7.33
N ILE A 147 -4.53 -5.25 7.64
CA ILE A 147 -3.46 -4.26 7.58
C ILE A 147 -3.17 -3.90 6.11
N PHE A 148 -3.25 -4.90 5.23
CA PHE A 148 -3.34 -4.74 3.78
C PHE A 148 -4.72 -5.21 3.33
N VAL A 149 -5.28 -4.55 2.32
CA VAL A 149 -6.51 -4.97 1.66
C VAL A 149 -6.31 -4.87 0.15
N ILE A 150 -6.72 -5.92 -0.57
CA ILE A 150 -6.74 -5.90 -2.04
C ILE A 150 -8.20 -5.84 -2.48
N ASP A 151 -8.59 -4.72 -3.07
CA ASP A 151 -9.88 -4.54 -3.72
C ASP A 151 -9.71 -4.72 -5.24
N ALA A 152 -9.96 -5.92 -5.72
CA ALA A 152 -9.81 -6.28 -7.13
C ALA A 152 -10.72 -7.47 -7.47
N PRO A 153 -11.13 -7.64 -8.74
CA PRO A 153 -11.77 -8.87 -9.22
C PRO A 153 -10.93 -10.11 -8.89
N SER A 154 -11.57 -11.25 -8.62
CA SER A 154 -10.93 -12.46 -8.06
C SER A 154 -9.65 -12.94 -8.77
N GLY A 155 -9.60 -12.85 -10.10
CA GLY A 155 -8.41 -13.18 -10.88
C GLY A 155 -7.23 -12.25 -10.63
N TYR A 156 -7.49 -10.95 -10.57
CA TYR A 156 -6.48 -9.92 -10.30
C TYR A 156 -6.08 -9.87 -8.82
N HIS A 157 -7.02 -10.13 -7.90
CA HIS A 157 -6.74 -10.25 -6.48
C HIS A 157 -5.66 -11.30 -6.21
N THR A 158 -5.80 -12.49 -6.80
CA THR A 158 -4.83 -13.58 -6.62
C THR A 158 -3.46 -13.21 -7.20
N SER A 159 -3.43 -12.58 -8.37
CA SER A 159 -2.18 -12.13 -9.01
C SER A 159 -1.43 -11.09 -8.16
N LEU A 160 -2.14 -10.08 -7.66
CA LEU A 160 -1.56 -9.05 -6.79
C LEU A 160 -1.10 -9.61 -5.44
N MET A 161 -1.86 -10.54 -4.85
CA MET A 161 -1.42 -11.23 -3.63
C MET A 161 -0.12 -12.00 -3.88
N GLN A 162 -0.04 -12.76 -4.98
CA GLN A 162 1.15 -13.52 -5.33
C GLN A 162 2.36 -12.62 -5.58
N MET A 163 2.17 -11.46 -6.21
CA MET A 163 3.21 -10.44 -6.38
C MET A 163 3.81 -10.04 -5.03
N PHE A 164 2.98 -9.71 -4.03
CA PHE A 164 3.49 -9.36 -2.70
C PHE A 164 4.14 -10.55 -1.99
N VAL A 165 3.64 -11.78 -2.15
CA VAL A 165 4.27 -12.97 -1.55
C VAL A 165 5.68 -13.16 -2.13
N THR A 166 5.83 -13.08 -3.45
CA THR A 166 7.13 -13.20 -4.13
C THR A 166 8.06 -12.08 -3.70
N ALA A 167 7.58 -10.83 -3.71
CA ALA A 167 8.38 -9.66 -3.32
C ALA A 167 8.80 -9.69 -1.84
N GLY A 168 7.95 -10.19 -0.94
CA GLY A 168 8.25 -10.31 0.49
C GLY A 168 9.28 -11.40 0.81
N SER A 169 9.37 -12.45 -0.02
CA SER A 169 10.21 -13.62 0.23
C SER A 169 11.72 -13.38 0.01
N VAL A 170 12.09 -12.37 -0.79
CA VAL A 170 13.50 -12.11 -1.18
C VAL A 170 14.34 -11.49 -0.05
N ALA A 171 13.75 -11.17 1.11
CA ALA A 171 14.47 -10.55 2.23
C ALA A 171 15.46 -11.48 2.99
N VAL A 172 15.59 -12.77 2.63
CA VAL A 172 16.49 -13.72 3.30
C VAL A 172 17.61 -14.17 2.35
N SER A 173 18.51 -13.26 1.97
CA SER A 173 19.82 -13.60 1.41
C SER A 173 20.80 -12.46 1.69
N GLY A 174 21.25 -12.37 2.94
CA GLY A 174 22.23 -11.39 3.39
C GLY A 174 22.62 -11.67 4.84
N ALA A 175 23.39 -12.74 5.04
CA ALA A 175 24.19 -12.98 6.25
C ALA A 175 25.67 -12.81 5.90
#